data_AF-A0AB72ZDI5-F1
#
_entry.id   AF-A0AB72ZDI5-F1
#
_cell.length_a   1.000
_cell.length_b   1.000
_cell.length_c   1.000
_cell.angle_alpha   90.00
_cell.angle_beta   90.00
_cell.angle_gamma   90.00
#
_symmetry.space_group_name_H-M   'P 1'
#
loop_
_entity.id
_entity.type
_entity.pdbx_description
1 polymer ?
#
loop_
_entity_poly.entity_id
_entity_poly.type
_entity_poly.pdbx_seq_one_letter_code
_entity_poly.pdbx_strand_id
1 'polypeptide(L)'
;MHYSLLVILAVGYRVRSVRETQFLQWATQTLQEYLIKGFVMDDERLKNPPVGQSVMPDYFGEMLERIRDIRASERRVYLRVREIFALAADYEPSLQETTRFFHVIQNKLHFACTGQTAAELIHQRADANLPNMGLTSFKGNAVRKSDVIIAKNYLSQSEVDDRQTP
;
A
#
# COMPACT_ATOMS: atom_id res chain seq x y z
N MET A 1 -6.23 21.32 22.14
CA MET A 1 -7.30 20.62 22.90
C MET A 1 -7.33 19.19 22.40
N HIS A 2 -7.19 18.20 23.28
CA HIS A 2 -7.22 16.78 22.89
C HIS A 2 -8.55 16.16 23.30
N TYR A 3 -9.26 15.59 22.33
CA TYR A 3 -10.49 14.85 22.57
C TYR A 3 -10.12 13.37 22.77
N SER A 4 -10.58 12.77 23.88
CA SER A 4 -10.33 11.35 24.16
C SER A 4 -11.34 10.47 23.41
N LEU A 5 -10.88 9.31 22.93
CA LEU A 5 -11.71 8.31 22.24
C LEU A 5 -12.94 7.89 23.05
N LEU A 6 -12.84 7.93 24.38
CA LEU A 6 -13.95 7.63 25.30
C LEU A 6 -15.04 8.71 25.26
N VAL A 7 -14.68 9.98 25.08
CA VAL A 7 -15.64 11.06 24.87
C VAL A 7 -16.24 10.98 23.46
N ILE A 8 -15.46 10.57 22.46
CA ILE A 8 -15.91 10.37 21.07
C ILE A 8 -17.05 9.34 20.99
N LEU A 9 -17.01 8.27 21.80
CA LEU A 9 -18.06 7.25 21.84
C LEU A 9 -19.25 7.61 22.74
N ALA A 10 -19.07 8.50 23.73
CA ALA A 10 -20.09 8.83 24.72
C ALA A 10 -21.07 9.94 24.30
N VAL A 11 -20.69 10.83 23.36
CA VAL A 11 -21.54 11.96 22.92
C VAL A 11 -22.47 11.54 21.76
N GLY A 12 -23.10 10.38 21.91
CA GLY A 12 -24.29 10.04 21.13
C GLY A 12 -25.49 10.82 21.67
N TYR A 13 -25.93 11.85 20.94
CA TYR A 13 -27.28 12.44 21.03
C TYR A 13 -27.65 13.20 22.33
N ARG A 14 -27.16 14.44 22.48
CA ARG A 14 -27.93 15.66 22.84
C ARG A 14 -26.99 16.86 22.99
N VAL A 15 -26.88 17.65 21.92
CA VAL A 15 -26.06 18.87 21.87
C VAL A 15 -26.56 19.89 22.90
N ARG A 16 -25.71 20.30 23.84
CA ARG A 16 -26.01 21.39 24.80
C ARG A 16 -24.84 22.33 25.11
N SER A 17 -23.58 21.99 24.76
CA SER A 17 -22.42 22.82 25.10
C SER A 17 -21.58 23.27 23.90
N VAL A 18 -20.91 24.43 24.02
CA VAL A 18 -19.99 24.98 23.01
C VAL A 18 -18.88 24.00 22.65
N ARG A 19 -18.39 23.21 23.62
CA ARG A 19 -17.35 22.19 23.40
C ARG A 19 -17.83 21.03 22.53
N GLU A 20 -19.09 20.62 22.65
CA GLU A 20 -19.68 19.57 21.80
C GLU A 20 -19.85 20.06 20.37
N THR A 21 -20.24 21.32 20.18
CA THR A 21 -20.32 21.92 18.84
C THR A 21 -18.95 21.99 18.18
N GLN A 22 -17.91 22.41 18.91
CA GLN A 22 -16.52 22.41 18.42
C GLN A 22 -16.04 20.99 18.06
N PHE A 23 -16.39 20.01 18.88
CA PHE A 23 -16.08 18.61 18.62
C PHE A 23 -16.75 18.10 17.35
N LEU A 24 -18.05 18.37 17.17
CA LEU A 24 -18.78 17.98 15.96
C LEU A 24 -18.18 18.61 14.71
N GLN A 25 -17.85 19.90 14.75
CA GLN A 25 -17.17 20.58 13.63
C GLN A 25 -15.84 19.91 13.28
N TRP A 26 -15.01 19.62 14.29
CA TRP A 26 -13.73 18.94 14.09
C TRP A 26 -13.92 17.52 13.53
N ALA A 27 -14.87 16.75 14.07
CA ALA A 27 -15.15 15.39 13.64
C ALA A 27 -15.68 15.36 12.19
N THR A 28 -16.59 16.27 11.84
CA THR A 28 -17.11 16.41 10.48
C THR A 28 -15.99 16.75 9.50
N GLN A 29 -15.12 17.71 9.83
CA GLN A 29 -13.98 18.07 8.98
C GLN A 29 -13.02 16.88 8.80
N THR A 30 -12.70 16.18 9.89
CA THR A 30 -11.79 15.03 9.89
C THR A 30 -12.34 13.87 9.05
N LEU A 31 -13.62 13.54 9.23
CA LEU A 31 -14.28 12.49 8.45
C LEU A 31 -14.40 12.87 6.97
N GLN A 32 -14.72 14.13 6.67
CA GLN A 32 -14.78 14.62 5.30
C GLN A 32 -13.41 14.53 4.62
N GLU A 33 -12.34 14.90 5.32
CA GLU A 33 -10.98 14.76 4.81
C GLU A 33 -10.63 13.30 4.51
N TYR A 34 -10.95 12.38 5.43
CA TYR A 34 -10.75 10.95 5.22
C TYR A 34 -11.53 10.44 4.00
N LEU A 35 -12.79 10.85 3.84
CA LEU A 35 -13.64 10.42 2.74
C LEU A 35 -13.15 10.93 1.37
N ILE A 36 -12.61 12.14 1.30
CA ILE A 36 -12.13 12.75 0.05
C ILE A 36 -10.72 12.27 -0.29
N LYS A 37 -9.79 12.29 0.68
CA LYS A 37 -8.36 12.03 0.46
C LYS A 37 -7.96 10.57 0.71
N GLY A 38 -8.73 9.83 1.50
CA GLY A 38 -8.41 8.47 1.94
C GLY A 38 -7.45 8.40 3.14
N PHE A 39 -7.08 9.54 3.74
CA PHE A 39 -6.25 9.61 4.94
C PHE A 39 -6.52 10.90 5.73
N VAL A 40 -6.13 10.92 7.00
CA VAL A 40 -6.16 12.08 7.90
C VAL A 40 -4.79 12.17 8.56
N MET A 41 -4.29 13.39 8.75
CA MET A 41 -3.01 13.64 9.39
C MET A 41 -3.10 14.80 10.38
N ASP A 42 -2.46 14.64 11.53
CA ASP A 42 -2.27 15.73 12.49
C ASP A 42 -0.83 16.23 12.36
N ASP A 43 -0.59 17.13 11.41
CA ASP A 43 0.74 17.59 11.03
C ASP A 43 1.50 18.20 12.21
N GLU A 44 0.81 18.98 13.06
CA GLU A 44 1.43 19.63 14.21
C GLU A 44 1.87 18.62 15.26
N ARG A 45 1.09 17.55 15.49
CA ARG A 45 1.50 16.47 16.38
C ARG A 45 2.66 15.64 15.80
N LEU A 46 2.67 15.40 14.49
CA LEU A 46 3.77 14.66 13.85
C LEU A 46 5.07 15.45 13.80
N LYS A 47 5.01 16.79 13.67
CA LYS A 47 6.19 17.68 13.72
C LYS A 47 6.77 17.82 15.12
N ASN A 48 5.93 17.68 16.14
CA ASN A 48 6.30 17.86 17.54
C ASN A 48 6.17 16.53 18.29
N PRO A 49 7.10 15.58 18.08
CA PRO A 49 7.02 14.28 18.72
C PRO A 49 7.03 14.44 20.25
N PRO A 50 6.30 13.58 20.98
CA PRO A 50 6.29 13.61 22.44
C PRO A 50 7.71 13.46 23.01
N VAL A 51 8.27 14.52 23.60
CA VAL A 51 9.57 14.49 24.27
C VAL A 51 9.36 14.15 25.76
N GLY A 52 9.99 13.08 26.26
CA GLY A 52 9.97 12.70 27.68
C GLY A 52 8.83 11.76 28.10
N GLN A 53 8.33 11.88 29.34
CA GLN A 53 7.24 11.05 29.93
C GLN A 53 5.85 11.35 29.34
N SER A 54 5.76 11.63 28.05
CA SER A 54 4.49 11.79 27.37
C SER A 54 3.77 10.45 27.30
N VAL A 55 2.52 10.44 27.78
CA VAL A 55 1.65 9.24 27.90
C VAL A 55 1.24 8.67 26.54
N MET A 56 1.48 9.39 25.44
CA MET A 56 1.09 8.96 24.10
C MET A 56 2.25 8.34 23.31
N PRO A 57 2.05 7.15 22.71
CA PRO A 57 3.03 6.54 21.82
C PRO A 57 3.27 7.39 20.56
N ASP A 58 4.51 7.46 20.11
CA ASP A 58 4.88 8.01 18.81
C ASP A 58 4.59 6.97 17.71
N TYR A 59 3.68 7.31 16.79
CA TYR A 59 3.26 6.46 15.67
C TYR A 59 3.92 6.86 14.34
N PHE A 60 4.86 7.80 14.34
CA PHE A 60 5.51 8.27 13.11
C PHE A 60 6.22 7.12 12.37
N GLY A 61 6.88 6.22 13.11
CA GLY A 61 7.51 5.03 12.53
C GLY A 61 6.51 4.10 11.82
N GLU A 62 5.36 3.82 12.47
CA GLU A 62 4.29 3.00 11.87
C GLU A 62 3.69 3.66 10.63
N MET A 63 3.52 4.98 10.65
CA MET A 63 3.07 5.74 9.49
C MET A 63 4.05 5.60 8.31
N LEU A 64 5.35 5.70 8.55
CA LEU A 64 6.37 5.51 7.50
C LEU A 64 6.35 4.09 6.93
N GLU A 65 6.16 3.06 7.76
CA GLU A 65 5.99 1.68 7.30
C GLU A 65 4.75 1.52 6.41
N ARG A 66 3.59 2.05 6.83
CA ARG A 66 2.39 2.01 6.00
C ARG A 66 2.56 2.77 4.68
N ILE A 67 3.28 3.91 4.69
CA ILE A 67 3.61 4.62 3.45
C ILE A 67 4.53 3.77 2.57
N ARG A 68 5.53 3.09 3.15
CA ARG A 68 6.41 2.17 2.42
C ARG A 68 5.62 1.04 1.78
N ASP A 69 4.76 0.36 2.52
CA ASP A 69 3.88 -0.69 2.01
C ASP A 69 2.95 -0.17 0.88
N ILE A 70 2.29 0.97 1.09
CA ILE A 70 1.46 1.61 0.05
C ILE A 70 2.28 1.95 -1.20
N ARG A 71 3.52 2.44 -1.06
CA ARG A 71 4.41 2.75 -2.19
C ARG A 71 4.92 1.50 -2.88
N ALA A 72 5.23 0.46 -2.12
CA ALA A 72 5.68 -0.82 -2.60
C ALA A 72 4.55 -1.62 -3.26
N SER A 73 3.28 -1.21 -3.07
CA SER A 73 2.21 -1.67 -3.94
C SER A 73 2.61 -1.44 -5.40
N GLU A 74 2.79 -2.55 -6.11
CA GLU A 74 3.35 -2.63 -7.46
C GLU A 74 2.72 -1.66 -8.46
N ARG A 75 1.46 -1.29 -8.23
CA ARG A 75 0.74 -0.29 -9.00
C ARG A 75 1.36 1.11 -8.89
N ARG A 76 1.79 1.56 -7.71
CA ARG A 76 2.39 2.90 -7.53
C ARG A 76 3.84 2.96 -8.03
N VAL A 77 4.64 1.91 -7.82
CA VAL A 77 5.97 1.81 -8.44
C VAL A 77 5.85 1.83 -9.95
N TYR A 78 4.96 1.02 -10.52
CA TYR A 78 4.69 0.99 -11.95
C TYR A 78 4.21 2.35 -12.47
N LEU A 79 3.25 3.00 -11.80
CA LEU A 79 2.77 4.32 -12.17
C LEU A 79 3.89 5.36 -12.14
N ARG A 80 4.77 5.33 -11.13
CA ARG A 80 5.85 6.31 -10.99
C ARG A 80 6.94 6.12 -12.03
N VAL A 81 7.35 4.88 -12.29
CA VAL A 81 8.29 4.56 -13.38
C VAL A 81 7.69 4.97 -14.72
N ARG A 82 6.40 4.68 -14.94
CA ARG A 82 5.68 5.09 -16.14
C ARG A 82 5.56 6.60 -16.30
N GLU A 83 5.33 7.35 -15.22
CA GLU A 83 5.32 8.83 -15.23
C GLU A 83 6.69 9.40 -15.60
N ILE A 84 7.78 8.88 -15.00
CA ILE A 84 9.14 9.30 -15.34
C ILE A 84 9.46 8.98 -16.80
N PHE A 85 9.00 7.83 -17.30
CA PHE A 85 9.16 7.48 -18.71
C PHE A 85 8.27 8.29 -19.65
N ALA A 86 7.05 8.66 -19.25
CA ALA A 86 6.18 9.52 -20.03
C ALA A 86 6.74 10.94 -20.19
N LEU A 87 7.67 11.35 -19.32
CA LEU A 87 8.44 12.59 -19.47
C LEU A 87 9.60 12.46 -20.47
N ALA A 88 9.97 11.25 -20.89
CA ALA A 88 10.88 11.08 -22.02
C ALA A 88 10.13 11.44 -23.31
N ALA A 89 10.76 12.26 -24.15
CA ALA A 89 10.11 12.95 -25.28
C ALA A 89 9.40 12.02 -26.30
N ASP A 90 9.74 10.73 -26.32
CA ASP A 90 9.29 9.76 -27.32
C ASP A 90 8.41 8.63 -26.73
N TYR A 91 7.81 8.85 -25.55
CA TYR A 91 6.96 7.83 -24.92
C TYR A 91 5.61 7.69 -25.61
N GLU A 92 5.39 6.54 -26.25
CA GLU A 92 4.10 6.14 -26.78
C GLU A 92 3.67 4.77 -26.20
N PRO A 93 2.53 4.70 -25.47
CA PRO A 93 2.09 3.48 -24.78
C PRO A 93 1.77 2.30 -25.70
N SER A 94 1.42 2.57 -26.96
CA SER A 94 1.05 1.56 -27.96
C SER A 94 2.27 0.93 -28.65
N LEU A 95 3.47 1.47 -28.44
CA LEU A 95 4.68 0.92 -29.05
C LEU A 95 5.07 -0.41 -28.40
N GLN A 96 5.46 -1.36 -29.26
CA GLN A 96 5.94 -2.68 -28.84
C GLN A 96 7.21 -2.58 -27.98
N GLU A 97 8.08 -1.60 -28.28
CA GLU A 97 9.31 -1.32 -27.52
C GLU A 97 9.01 -0.92 -26.06
N THR A 98 8.03 -0.04 -25.84
CA THR A 98 7.57 0.37 -24.50
C THR A 98 7.09 -0.85 -23.69
N THR A 99 6.30 -1.72 -24.32
CA THR A 99 5.77 -2.94 -23.69
C THR A 99 6.91 -3.90 -23.33
N ARG A 100 7.86 -4.11 -24.25
CA ARG A 100 9.04 -4.94 -24.02
C ARG A 100 9.90 -4.42 -22.86
N PHE A 101 10.10 -3.11 -22.79
CA PHE A 101 10.85 -2.48 -21.72
C PHE A 101 10.22 -2.73 -20.34
N PHE A 102 8.91 -2.54 -20.19
CA PHE A 102 8.23 -2.81 -18.92
C PHE A 102 8.27 -4.30 -18.54
N HIS A 103 8.18 -5.21 -19.51
CA HIS A 103 8.40 -6.64 -19.25
C HIS A 103 9.82 -6.91 -18.73
N VAL A 104 10.84 -6.27 -19.29
CA VAL A 104 12.24 -6.41 -18.83
C VAL A 104 12.40 -5.89 -17.40
N ILE A 105 11.87 -4.70 -17.08
CA ILE A 105 11.90 -4.17 -15.71
C ILE A 105 11.18 -5.11 -14.75
N GLN A 106 9.98 -5.56 -15.10
CA GLN A 106 9.20 -6.44 -14.24
C GLN A 106 9.95 -7.74 -13.95
N ASN A 107 10.62 -8.32 -14.95
CA ASN A 107 11.44 -9.52 -14.78
C ASN A 107 12.66 -9.26 -13.90
N LYS A 108 13.34 -8.12 -14.06
CA LYS A 108 14.46 -7.72 -13.20
C LYS A 108 14.03 -7.53 -11.74
N LEU A 109 12.85 -6.96 -11.51
CA LEU A 109 12.29 -6.81 -10.17
C LEU A 109 11.92 -8.15 -9.54
N HIS A 110 11.43 -9.12 -10.32
CA HIS A 110 11.22 -10.48 -9.79
C HIS A 110 12.56 -11.12 -9.42
N PHE A 111 13.55 -11.04 -10.32
CA PHE A 111 14.88 -11.58 -10.10
C PHE A 111 15.60 -10.98 -8.89
N ALA A 112 15.45 -9.68 -8.65
CA ALA A 112 16.05 -9.01 -7.49
C ALA A 112 15.54 -9.57 -6.15
N CYS A 113 14.29 -10.03 -6.09
CA CYS A 113 13.65 -10.52 -4.87
C CYS A 113 13.77 -12.03 -4.70
N THR A 114 13.74 -12.80 -5.79
CA THR A 114 13.70 -14.27 -5.75
C THR A 114 14.98 -14.94 -6.25
N GLY A 115 15.89 -14.17 -6.86
CA GLY A 115 17.02 -14.73 -7.62
C GLY A 115 16.61 -15.42 -8.92
N GLN A 116 15.35 -15.29 -9.35
CA GLN A 116 14.78 -16.02 -10.49
C GLN A 116 13.96 -15.11 -11.40
N THR A 117 13.97 -15.39 -12.70
CA THR A 117 13.05 -14.73 -13.64
C THR A 117 11.61 -15.17 -13.37
N ALA A 118 10.63 -14.40 -13.83
CA ALA A 118 9.22 -14.74 -13.70
C ALA A 118 8.89 -16.12 -14.30
N ALA A 119 9.54 -16.48 -15.42
CA ALA A 119 9.34 -17.78 -16.06
C ALA A 119 9.95 -18.93 -15.24
N GLU A 120 11.15 -18.77 -14.71
CA GLU A 120 11.79 -19.76 -13.85
C GLU A 120 11.02 -19.97 -12.54
N LEU A 121 10.53 -18.87 -11.95
CA LEU A 121 9.73 -18.91 -10.73
C LEU A 121 8.45 -19.72 -10.92
N ILE A 122 7.70 -19.43 -12.00
CA ILE A 122 6.49 -20.19 -12.33
C ILE A 122 6.84 -21.66 -12.60
N HIS A 123 7.89 -21.92 -13.39
CA HIS A 123 8.28 -23.28 -13.72
C HIS A 123 8.64 -24.12 -12.48
N GLN A 124 9.31 -23.52 -11.50
CA GLN A 124 9.72 -24.23 -10.29
C GLN A 124 8.61 -24.37 -9.25
N ARG A 125 7.70 -23.38 -9.13
CA ARG A 125 6.72 -23.34 -8.03
C ARG A 125 5.31 -23.77 -8.44
N ALA A 126 5.01 -23.85 -9.73
CA ALA A 126 3.72 -24.34 -10.21
C ALA A 126 3.67 -25.88 -10.14
N ASP A 127 2.97 -26.39 -9.12
CA ASP A 127 2.83 -27.84 -8.91
C ASP A 127 1.35 -28.23 -8.76
N ALA A 128 0.86 -29.10 -9.63
CA ALA A 128 -0.51 -29.58 -9.62
C ALA A 128 -0.86 -30.44 -8.39
N ASN A 129 0.14 -30.97 -7.67
CA ASN A 129 -0.06 -31.76 -6.46
C ASN A 129 -0.26 -30.89 -5.21
N LEU A 130 0.09 -29.59 -5.29
CA LEU A 130 -0.07 -28.66 -4.19
C LEU A 130 -1.45 -27.99 -4.23
N PRO A 131 -2.01 -27.64 -3.06
CA PRO A 131 -3.23 -26.85 -3.02
C PRO A 131 -3.04 -25.55 -3.81
N ASN A 132 -4.06 -25.16 -4.59
CA ASN A 132 -4.03 -23.97 -5.44
C ASN A 132 -2.83 -23.92 -6.40
N MET A 133 -2.30 -25.06 -6.84
CA MET A 133 -1.15 -25.14 -7.76
C MET A 133 0.15 -24.53 -7.20
N GLY A 134 0.24 -24.29 -5.88
CA GLY A 134 1.36 -23.60 -5.25
C GLY A 134 1.22 -22.06 -5.18
N LEU A 135 0.06 -21.51 -5.54
CA LEU A 135 -0.22 -20.07 -5.44
C LEU A 135 -0.37 -19.64 -3.97
N THR A 136 0.32 -18.58 -3.59
CA THR A 136 0.28 -17.94 -2.26
C THR A 136 -0.71 -16.77 -2.22
N SER A 137 -0.98 -16.14 -3.37
CA SER A 137 -1.90 -15.00 -3.49
C SER A 137 -2.68 -15.09 -4.81
N PHE A 138 -4.01 -14.95 -4.77
CA PHE A 138 -4.85 -14.88 -5.97
C PHE A 138 -6.12 -14.08 -5.70
N LYS A 139 -6.77 -13.58 -6.76
CA LYS A 139 -7.96 -12.75 -6.63
C LYS A 139 -9.23 -13.59 -6.64
N GLY A 140 -9.98 -13.55 -5.54
CA GLY A 140 -11.28 -14.21 -5.40
C GLY A 140 -11.21 -15.51 -4.62
N ASN A 141 -12.30 -16.28 -4.63
CA ASN A 141 -12.44 -17.47 -3.78
C ASN A 141 -11.89 -18.76 -4.41
N ALA A 142 -11.48 -18.73 -5.68
CA ALA A 142 -10.96 -19.88 -6.40
C ALA A 142 -9.93 -19.45 -7.45
N VAL A 143 -8.92 -20.30 -7.65
CA VAL A 143 -7.85 -20.10 -8.64
C VAL A 143 -8.39 -20.14 -10.06
N ARG A 144 -8.01 -19.15 -10.87
CA ARG A 144 -8.31 -19.10 -12.31
C ARG A 144 -7.06 -19.37 -13.13
N LYS A 145 -7.26 -19.78 -14.40
CA LYS A 145 -6.17 -19.94 -15.36
C LYS A 145 -5.31 -18.68 -15.52
N SER A 146 -5.92 -17.50 -15.39
CA SER A 146 -5.21 -16.21 -15.42
C SER A 146 -4.29 -15.99 -14.22
N ASP A 147 -4.53 -16.64 -13.09
CA ASP A 147 -3.73 -16.47 -11.88
C ASP A 147 -2.43 -17.30 -11.93
N VAL A 148 -2.48 -18.44 -12.63
CA VAL A 148 -1.35 -19.39 -12.79
C VAL A 148 -0.22 -18.81 -13.66
N ILE A 149 -0.54 -17.90 -14.57
CA ILE A 149 0.46 -17.26 -15.44
C ILE A 149 1.15 -16.05 -14.79
N ILE A 150 0.75 -15.68 -13.58
CA ILE A 150 1.25 -14.50 -12.87
C ILE A 150 2.30 -14.95 -11.85
N ALA A 151 3.58 -14.70 -12.14
CA ALA A 151 4.71 -15.11 -11.29
C ALA A 151 4.62 -14.57 -9.85
N LYS A 152 4.11 -13.35 -9.68
CA LYS A 152 3.85 -12.74 -8.36
C LYS A 152 3.02 -13.62 -7.43
N ASN A 153 2.07 -14.37 -7.97
CA ASN A 153 1.16 -15.19 -7.18
C ASN A 153 1.86 -16.40 -6.54
N TYR A 154 3.12 -16.64 -6.89
CA TYR A 154 3.98 -17.69 -6.33
C TYR A 154 5.03 -17.17 -5.34
N LEU A 155 5.06 -15.87 -5.05
CA LEU A 155 6.02 -15.26 -4.12
C LEU A 155 5.66 -15.61 -2.67
N SER A 156 6.67 -15.90 -1.85
CA SER A 156 6.48 -16.08 -0.42
C SER A 156 6.30 -14.73 0.28
N GLN A 157 5.78 -14.74 1.51
CA GLN A 157 5.53 -13.50 2.24
C GLN A 157 6.82 -12.70 2.52
N SER A 158 7.94 -13.38 2.76
CA SER A 158 9.25 -12.74 2.91
C SER A 158 9.78 -12.14 1.61
N GLU A 159 9.58 -12.78 0.46
CA GLU A 159 9.98 -12.21 -0.85
C GLU A 159 9.09 -11.05 -1.27
N VAL A 160 7.83 -11.08 -0.85
CA VAL A 160 6.91 -9.95 -0.99
C VAL A 160 7.41 -8.79 -0.14
N ASP A 161 7.97 -9.02 1.04
CA ASP A 161 8.52 -7.99 1.92
C ASP A 161 9.90 -7.47 1.45
N ASP A 162 10.80 -8.34 1.00
CA ASP A 162 12.12 -7.95 0.45
C ASP A 162 11.96 -7.11 -0.84
N ARG A 163 10.91 -7.34 -1.62
CA ARG A 163 10.51 -6.48 -2.75
C ARG A 163 10.07 -5.08 -2.31
N GLN A 164 9.65 -4.91 -1.05
CA GLN A 164 9.17 -3.64 -0.49
C GLN A 164 10.29 -2.74 0.05
N THR A 165 11.48 -3.29 0.29
CA THR A 165 12.68 -2.52 0.68
C THR A 165 13.56 -2.21 -0.54
N PRO A 166 13.73 -0.92 -0.91
CA PRO A 166 14.79 -0.51 -1.83
C PRO A 166 16.18 -0.55 -1.17
#